data_AF-A0A6M2DRZ4-F1
#
_entry.id   AF-A0A6M2DRZ4-F1
#
_cell.length_a   1.000
_cell.length_b   1.000
_cell.length_c   1.000
_cell.angle_alpha   90.00
_cell.angle_beta   90.00
_cell.angle_gamma   90.00
#
_symmetry.space_group_name_H-M   'P 1'
#
loop_
_entity.id
_entity.type
_entity.pdbx_description
1 polymer ?
#
loop_
_entity_poly.entity_id
_entity_poly.type
_entity_poly.pdbx_seq_one_letter_code
_entity_poly.pdbx_strand_id
1 'polypeptide(L)'
;CGLWWIFFLDLEAGTGIEVQLCKECIDWAKEERRTFLRQSLEARLIALYFDTGMFTEALQLGSTLLKELKKLDDKNLLVEVQLLESKTYHALSNLPKARAALTSARTTANAIYCPPKMQASLDLQSGILHAADERDFKTSYSYFYEAFEGFDSVENPKALTALKYMLLSKIMLNCPDEVKQIVSGKLALKYAGQDIEAMKAVAQASSKRSLADFQNTLQEFKQQLEQDVIVRAHLGTLYDTMLEQNLCRIIEPYSRVEVSYISQCINLPKSRVEKKLSQMILDKKFHGILDQGEGVLIVFEESTVDKTYEMALETIQNMGKVVDTLYQKAKKLS
;
A
#
# COMPACT_ATOMS: atom_id res chain seq x y z
N CYS A 1 22.95 -39.49 -1.50
CA CYS A 1 22.07 -39.05 -2.60
C CYS A 1 20.69 -38.50 -2.18
N GLY A 2 20.36 -38.37 -0.88
CA GLY A 2 19.04 -37.85 -0.43
C GLY A 2 18.95 -36.34 -0.17
N LEU A 3 20.07 -35.63 -0.04
CA LEU A 3 20.11 -34.20 0.34
C LEU A 3 19.70 -33.22 -0.79
N TRP A 4 19.71 -33.67 -2.03
CA TRP A 4 19.31 -32.84 -3.18
C TRP A 4 17.78 -32.70 -3.32
N TRP A 5 17.01 -33.60 -2.71
CA TRP A 5 15.55 -33.59 -2.82
C TRP A 5 14.89 -32.45 -2.04
N ILE A 6 15.49 -32.02 -0.93
CA ILE A 6 14.94 -30.94 -0.08
C ILE A 6 15.14 -29.56 -0.72
N PHE A 7 16.20 -29.37 -1.51
CA PHE A 7 16.46 -28.11 -2.22
C PHE A 7 15.45 -27.85 -3.35
N PHE A 8 14.75 -28.89 -3.83
CA PHE A 8 13.86 -28.83 -5.00
C PHE A 8 12.37 -28.98 -4.65
N LEU A 9 12.05 -29.38 -3.42
CA LEU A 9 10.68 -29.46 -2.96
C LEU A 9 10.22 -28.08 -2.48
N ASP A 10 9.51 -27.37 -3.36
CA ASP A 10 8.54 -26.35 -2.94
C ASP A 10 7.48 -27.06 -2.09
N LEU A 11 7.78 -27.30 -0.80
CA LEU A 11 6.76 -27.69 0.18
C LEU A 11 5.83 -26.48 0.34
N GLU A 12 4.61 -26.62 -0.17
CA GLU A 12 3.51 -25.69 0.08
C GLU A 12 3.04 -25.84 1.52
N ALA A 13 3.23 -24.78 2.30
CA ALA A 13 2.92 -24.71 3.73
C ALA A 13 1.46 -25.03 4.03
N GLY A 14 1.18 -26.29 4.40
CA GLY A 14 -0.19 -26.74 4.69
C GLY A 14 -0.41 -27.40 6.05
N THR A 15 0.59 -28.07 6.64
CA THR A 15 0.30 -29.09 7.68
C THR A 15 1.10 -29.00 8.98
N GLY A 16 1.93 -27.97 9.21
CA GLY A 16 2.70 -27.79 10.46
C GLY A 16 3.83 -28.81 10.69
N ILE A 17 3.73 -30.00 10.07
CA ILE A 17 4.75 -31.05 10.00
C ILE A 17 6.03 -30.50 9.34
N GLU A 18 5.91 -29.58 8.40
CA GLU A 18 7.04 -28.98 7.68
C GLU A 18 7.94 -28.17 8.60
N VAL A 19 7.35 -27.44 9.55
CA VAL A 19 8.10 -26.67 10.56
C VAL A 19 8.88 -27.64 11.46
N GLN A 20 8.25 -28.74 11.85
CA GLN A 20 8.88 -29.77 12.68
C GLN A 20 10.00 -30.48 11.93
N LEU A 21 9.78 -30.87 10.67
CA LEU A 21 10.79 -31.47 9.81
C LEU A 21 11.97 -30.52 9.58
N CYS A 22 11.73 -29.23 9.35
CA CYS A 22 12.79 -28.23 9.22
C CYS A 22 13.61 -28.10 10.52
N LYS A 23 12.97 -28.15 11.69
CA LYS A 23 13.66 -28.16 12.99
C LYS A 23 14.53 -29.40 13.16
N GLU A 24 14.01 -30.59 12.83
CA GLU A 24 14.76 -31.85 12.87
C GLU A 24 15.97 -31.82 11.91
N CYS A 25 15.78 -31.27 10.69
CA CYS A 25 16.87 -31.08 9.73
C CYS A 25 17.94 -30.11 10.26
N ILE A 26 17.54 -29.05 10.96
CA ILE A 26 18.46 -28.08 11.57
C ILE A 26 19.26 -28.75 12.68
N ASP A 27 18.63 -29.57 13.53
CA ASP A 27 19.32 -30.25 14.62
C ASP A 27 20.30 -31.30 14.09
N TRP A 28 19.92 -32.05 13.06
CA TRP A 28 20.85 -32.94 12.35
C TRP A 28 22.03 -32.16 11.72
N ALA A 29 21.79 -30.99 11.13
CA ALA A 29 22.85 -30.15 10.57
C ALA A 29 23.81 -29.61 11.65
N LYS A 30 23.33 -29.40 12.88
CA LYS A 30 24.17 -29.05 14.05
C LYS A 30 25.02 -30.24 14.48
N GLU A 31 24.44 -31.45 14.55
CA GLU A 31 25.15 -32.68 14.90
C GLU A 31 26.29 -32.97 13.92
N GLU A 32 26.04 -32.85 12.62
CA GLU A 32 27.06 -33.01 11.57
C GLU A 32 27.98 -31.80 11.37
N ARG A 33 27.80 -30.72 12.17
CA ARG A 33 28.59 -29.47 12.10
C ARG A 33 28.61 -28.81 10.72
N ARG A 34 27.52 -28.92 9.95
CA ARG A 34 27.38 -28.29 8.62
C ARG A 34 26.79 -26.88 8.75
N THR A 35 27.64 -25.88 8.92
CA THR A 35 27.24 -24.48 9.17
C THR A 35 26.43 -23.85 8.03
N PHE A 36 26.87 -23.99 6.78
CA PHE A 36 26.17 -23.43 5.61
C PHE A 36 24.78 -24.04 5.42
N LEU A 37 24.68 -25.37 5.54
CA LEU A 37 23.40 -26.08 5.41
C LEU A 37 22.42 -25.64 6.50
N ARG A 38 22.89 -25.52 7.75
CA ARG A 38 22.08 -25.01 8.85
C ARG A 38 21.53 -23.62 8.54
N GLN A 39 22.35 -22.70 8.04
CA GLN A 39 21.93 -21.32 7.73
C GLN A 39 20.89 -21.27 6.61
N SER A 40 21.05 -22.07 5.56
CA SER A 40 20.04 -22.18 4.50
C SER A 40 18.72 -22.78 5.03
N LEU A 41 18.80 -23.78 5.91
CA LEU A 41 17.61 -24.36 6.56
C LEU A 41 16.94 -23.36 7.50
N GLU A 42 17.70 -22.55 8.23
CA GLU A 42 17.16 -21.49 9.08
C GLU A 42 16.49 -20.38 8.26
N ALA A 43 17.07 -19.98 7.12
CA ALA A 43 16.42 -19.04 6.20
C ALA A 43 15.10 -19.61 5.65
N ARG A 44 15.07 -20.90 5.30
CA ARG A 44 13.84 -21.58 4.89
C ARG A 44 12.82 -21.67 6.02
N LEU A 45 13.25 -21.93 7.26
CA LEU A 45 12.38 -21.94 8.43
C LEU A 45 11.77 -20.55 8.69
N ILE A 46 12.51 -19.46 8.49
CA ILE A 46 11.97 -18.10 8.57
C ILE A 46 10.87 -17.88 7.53
N ALA A 47 11.07 -18.36 6.29
CA ALA A 47 10.04 -18.29 5.25
C ALA A 47 8.77 -19.08 5.65
N LEU A 48 8.93 -20.29 6.18
CA LEU A 48 7.79 -21.09 6.69
C LEU A 48 7.07 -20.42 7.86
N TYR A 49 7.80 -19.78 8.78
CA TYR A 49 7.19 -19.00 9.86
C TYR A 49 6.41 -17.80 9.34
N PHE A 50 6.90 -17.16 8.28
CA PHE A 50 6.15 -16.09 7.62
C PHE A 50 4.85 -16.61 7.00
N ASP A 51 4.90 -17.72 6.27
CA ASP A 51 3.73 -18.32 5.61
C ASP A 51 2.68 -18.83 6.62
N THR A 52 3.11 -19.31 7.79
CA THR A 52 2.24 -19.76 8.88
C THR A 52 1.75 -18.62 9.80
N GLY A 53 2.20 -17.38 9.60
CA GLY A 53 1.83 -16.22 10.40
C GLY A 53 2.53 -16.11 11.77
N MET A 54 3.56 -16.93 12.03
CA MET A 54 4.37 -16.89 13.26
C MET A 54 5.46 -15.80 13.18
N PHE A 55 5.04 -14.55 13.06
CA PHE A 55 5.93 -13.41 12.78
C PHE A 55 6.96 -13.13 13.90
N THR A 56 6.61 -13.39 15.16
CA THR A 56 7.51 -13.15 16.30
C THR A 56 8.69 -14.12 16.32
N GLU A 57 8.43 -15.40 16.08
CA GLU A 57 9.45 -16.45 15.99
C GLU A 57 10.35 -16.23 14.77
N ALA A 58 9.77 -15.83 13.64
CA ALA A 58 10.50 -15.45 12.43
C ALA A 58 11.51 -14.32 12.69
N LEU A 59 11.11 -13.26 13.40
CA LEU A 59 11.99 -12.13 13.73
C LEU A 59 13.09 -12.52 14.74
N GLN A 60 12.79 -13.37 15.73
CA GLN A 60 13.80 -13.83 16.68
C GLN A 60 14.89 -14.64 15.98
N LEU A 61 14.47 -15.62 15.15
CA LEU A 61 15.40 -16.44 14.37
C LEU A 61 16.18 -15.59 13.36
N GLY A 62 15.49 -14.70 12.63
CA GLY A 62 16.10 -13.77 11.67
C GLY A 62 17.14 -12.86 12.32
N SER A 63 16.86 -12.29 13.49
CA SER A 63 17.82 -11.42 14.20
C SER A 63 19.10 -12.15 14.63
N THR A 64 19.00 -13.44 14.92
CA THR A 64 20.14 -14.30 15.28
C THR A 64 20.94 -14.63 14.03
N LEU A 65 20.27 -15.09 12.98
CA LEU A 65 20.88 -15.44 11.70
C LEU A 65 21.57 -14.25 11.03
N LEU A 66 20.97 -13.04 11.08
CA LEU A 66 21.58 -11.82 10.53
C LEU A 66 22.88 -11.42 11.22
N LYS A 67 23.02 -11.66 12.53
CA LYS A 67 24.29 -11.41 13.26
C LYS A 67 25.40 -12.34 12.81
N GLU A 68 25.06 -13.57 12.43
CA GLU A 68 26.00 -14.56 11.90
C GLU A 68 26.34 -14.27 10.44
N LEU A 69 25.34 -14.04 9.60
CA LEU A 69 25.52 -13.77 8.17
C LEU A 69 26.32 -12.49 7.91
N LYS A 70 26.20 -11.45 8.76
CA LYS A 70 27.04 -10.24 8.66
C LYS A 70 28.52 -10.48 8.90
N LYS A 71 28.91 -11.58 9.53
CA LYS A 71 30.31 -11.98 9.75
C LYS A 71 30.85 -12.87 8.63
N LEU A 72 29.98 -13.37 7.75
CA LEU A 72 30.30 -14.26 6.64
C LEU A 72 30.12 -13.52 5.30
N ASP A 73 30.70 -14.06 4.23
CA ASP A 73 30.67 -13.42 2.90
C ASP A 73 29.53 -13.93 1.99
N ASP A 74 28.62 -14.77 2.51
CA ASP A 74 27.44 -15.21 1.76
C ASP A 74 26.37 -14.11 1.71
N LYS A 75 26.58 -13.17 0.79
CA LYS A 75 25.71 -12.02 0.58
C LYS A 75 24.37 -12.38 -0.07
N ASN A 76 24.27 -13.49 -0.81
CA ASN A 76 23.01 -13.92 -1.42
C ASN A 76 22.00 -14.32 -0.33
N LEU A 77 22.44 -15.17 0.61
CA LEU A 77 21.60 -15.59 1.73
C LEU A 77 21.27 -14.42 2.66
N LEU A 78 22.20 -13.47 2.82
CA LEU A 78 21.98 -12.25 3.60
C LEU A 78 20.83 -11.40 3.02
N VAL A 79 20.80 -11.18 1.70
CA VAL A 79 19.72 -10.43 1.04
C VAL A 79 18.38 -11.13 1.21
N GLU A 80 18.34 -12.45 1.08
CA GLU A 80 17.11 -13.24 1.25
C GLU A 80 16.52 -13.09 2.66
N VAL A 81 17.35 -13.20 3.70
CA VAL A 81 16.91 -13.05 5.09
C VAL A 81 16.48 -11.62 5.39
N GLN A 82 17.19 -10.61 4.89
CA GLN A 82 16.80 -9.19 5.03
C GLN A 82 15.47 -8.87 4.33
N LEU A 83 15.22 -9.49 3.18
CA LEU A 83 13.94 -9.37 2.48
C LEU A 83 12.79 -10.02 3.27
N LEU A 84 13.00 -11.21 3.84
CA LEU A 84 12.02 -11.86 4.72
C LEU A 84 11.75 -11.05 5.99
N GLU A 85 12.79 -10.44 6.57
CA GLU A 85 12.66 -9.52 7.70
C GLU A 85 11.79 -8.31 7.33
N SER A 86 12.03 -7.69 6.16
CA SER A 86 11.21 -6.57 5.66
C SER A 86 9.74 -6.97 5.50
N LYS A 87 9.47 -8.14 4.91
CA LYS A 87 8.11 -8.68 4.74
C LYS A 87 7.42 -8.94 6.08
N THR A 88 8.15 -9.49 7.04
CA THR A 88 7.62 -9.79 8.38
C THR A 88 7.28 -8.51 9.15
N TYR A 89 8.15 -7.48 9.10
CA TYR A 89 7.83 -6.18 9.69
C TYR A 89 6.65 -5.50 9.00
N HIS A 90 6.51 -5.64 7.67
CA HIS A 90 5.35 -5.13 6.95
C HIS A 90 4.06 -5.83 7.39
N ALA A 91 4.07 -7.16 7.56
CA ALA A 91 2.91 -7.90 8.07
C ALA A 91 2.52 -7.47 9.49
N LEU A 92 3.49 -7.09 10.33
CA LEU A 92 3.28 -6.50 11.66
C LEU A 92 2.93 -5.00 11.63
N SER A 93 2.70 -4.41 10.45
CA SER A 93 2.42 -2.98 10.25
C SER A 93 3.52 -2.02 10.75
N ASN A 94 4.77 -2.50 10.89
CA ASN A 94 5.91 -1.68 11.27
C ASN A 94 6.67 -1.18 10.05
N LEU A 95 6.12 -0.15 9.39
CA LEU A 95 6.66 0.42 8.14
C LEU A 95 8.10 0.98 8.27
N PRO A 96 8.47 1.71 9.34
CA PRO A 96 9.83 2.26 9.46
C PRO A 96 10.91 1.17 9.50
N LYS A 97 10.67 0.09 10.25
CA LYS A 97 11.62 -1.05 10.32
C LYS A 97 11.62 -1.86 9.03
N ALA A 98 10.45 -2.06 8.41
CA ALA A 98 10.36 -2.74 7.12
C ALA A 98 11.18 -2.02 6.04
N ARG A 99 11.12 -0.68 5.99
CA ARG A 99 11.92 0.16 5.08
C ARG A 99 13.41 0.05 5.41
N ALA A 100 13.80 0.16 6.68
CA ALA A 100 15.21 0.05 7.06
C ALA A 100 15.84 -1.29 6.68
N ALA A 101 15.09 -2.39 6.86
CA ALA A 101 15.50 -3.73 6.44
C ALA A 101 15.63 -3.82 4.91
N LEU A 102 14.68 -3.25 4.16
CA LEU A 102 14.72 -3.22 2.70
C LEU A 102 15.88 -2.37 2.15
N THR A 103 16.15 -1.21 2.74
CA THR A 103 17.31 -0.38 2.37
C THR A 103 18.60 -1.16 2.56
N SER A 104 18.74 -1.88 3.67
CA SER A 104 19.90 -2.77 3.90
C SER A 104 19.98 -3.90 2.87
N ALA A 105 18.85 -4.50 2.51
CA ALA A 105 18.77 -5.52 1.47
C ALA A 105 19.23 -4.99 0.11
N ARG A 106 18.80 -3.79 -0.29
CA ARG A 106 19.20 -3.16 -1.56
C ARG A 106 20.68 -2.78 -1.59
N THR A 107 21.23 -2.25 -0.50
CA THR A 107 22.66 -1.95 -0.42
C THR A 107 23.50 -3.23 -0.56
N THR A 108 23.07 -4.32 0.06
CA THR A 108 23.74 -5.62 -0.05
C THR A 108 23.58 -6.20 -1.46
N ALA A 109 22.39 -6.09 -2.05
CA ALA A 109 22.08 -6.55 -3.40
C ALA A 109 22.91 -5.84 -4.47
N ASN A 110 23.12 -4.52 -4.33
CA ASN A 110 23.96 -3.74 -5.25
C ASN A 110 25.46 -4.14 -5.19
N ALA A 111 25.90 -4.76 -4.09
CA ALA A 111 27.27 -5.22 -3.92
C ALA A 111 27.53 -6.59 -4.57
N ILE A 112 26.49 -7.24 -5.11
CA ILE A 112 26.54 -8.56 -5.73
C ILE A 112 25.78 -8.58 -7.05
N TYR A 113 26.05 -9.58 -7.88
CA TYR A 113 25.19 -9.86 -9.02
C TYR A 113 23.99 -10.70 -8.54
N CYS A 114 22.88 -10.04 -8.22
CA CYS A 114 21.68 -10.72 -7.74
C CYS A 114 20.99 -11.53 -8.85
N PRO A 115 20.49 -12.75 -8.55
CA PRO A 115 19.69 -13.49 -9.50
C PRO A 115 18.38 -12.73 -9.81
N PRO A 116 17.86 -12.77 -11.05
CA PRO A 116 16.68 -12.00 -11.47
C PRO A 116 15.45 -12.18 -10.56
N LYS A 117 15.21 -13.42 -10.08
CA LYS A 117 14.12 -13.73 -9.14
C LYS A 117 14.22 -12.97 -7.81
N MET A 118 15.44 -12.79 -7.29
CA MET A 118 15.69 -12.09 -6.03
C MET A 118 15.56 -10.57 -6.24
N GLN A 119 16.12 -10.05 -7.33
CA GLN A 119 15.98 -8.65 -7.72
C GLN A 119 14.50 -8.27 -7.88
N ALA A 120 13.73 -9.03 -8.65
CA ALA A 120 12.29 -8.82 -8.82
C ALA A 120 11.52 -8.88 -7.49
N SER A 121 11.95 -9.71 -6.55
CA SER A 121 11.33 -9.79 -5.21
C SER A 121 11.66 -8.58 -4.33
N LEU A 122 12.84 -7.96 -4.48
CA LEU A 122 13.21 -6.71 -3.82
C LEU A 122 12.42 -5.52 -4.39
N ASP A 123 12.25 -5.49 -5.71
CA ASP A 123 11.49 -4.44 -6.39
C ASP A 123 10.00 -4.54 -6.05
N LEU A 124 9.43 -5.76 -6.02
CA LEU A 124 8.06 -5.99 -5.55
C LEU A 124 7.85 -5.48 -4.12
N GLN A 125 8.78 -5.78 -3.20
CA GLN A 125 8.70 -5.31 -1.81
C GLN A 125 8.87 -3.78 -1.73
N SER A 126 9.71 -3.18 -2.57
CA SER A 126 9.86 -1.73 -2.67
C SER A 126 8.54 -1.07 -3.08
N GLY A 127 7.88 -1.59 -4.10
CA GLY A 127 6.57 -1.09 -4.54
C GLY A 127 5.50 -1.20 -3.44
N ILE A 128 5.48 -2.30 -2.69
CA ILE A 128 4.52 -2.49 -1.58
C ILE A 128 4.75 -1.45 -0.48
N LEU A 129 6.00 -1.19 -0.10
CA LEU A 129 6.29 -0.22 0.96
C LEU A 129 5.99 1.23 0.54
N HIS A 130 6.30 1.62 -0.71
CA HIS A 130 5.94 2.95 -1.22
C HIS A 130 4.41 3.13 -1.32
N ALA A 131 3.68 2.08 -1.71
CA ALA A 131 2.22 2.10 -1.74
C ALA A 131 1.62 2.21 -0.32
N ALA A 132 2.22 1.53 0.67
CA ALA A 132 1.72 1.49 2.05
C ALA A 132 2.02 2.76 2.87
N ASP A 133 3.20 3.37 2.71
CA ASP A 133 3.65 4.47 3.58
C ASP A 133 3.38 5.86 2.98
N GLU A 134 3.81 6.07 1.73
CA GLU A 134 3.85 7.41 1.11
C GLU A 134 2.63 7.69 0.22
N ARG A 135 1.78 6.68 -0.02
CA ARG A 135 0.73 6.69 -1.06
C ARG A 135 1.27 7.15 -2.42
N ASP A 136 2.57 6.98 -2.66
CA ASP A 136 3.20 7.32 -3.93
C ASP A 136 3.05 6.16 -4.90
N PHE A 137 1.87 6.10 -5.52
CA PHE A 137 1.55 5.07 -6.50
C PHE A 137 2.31 5.25 -7.82
N LYS A 138 2.96 6.40 -8.07
CA LYS A 138 3.75 6.61 -9.30
C LYS A 138 5.08 5.86 -9.21
N THR A 139 5.81 6.04 -8.13
CA THR A 139 7.06 5.29 -7.90
C THR A 139 6.78 3.81 -7.67
N SER A 140 5.71 3.49 -6.94
CA SER A 140 5.28 2.09 -6.75
C SER A 140 5.02 1.37 -8.07
N TYR A 141 4.36 2.04 -9.03
CA TYR A 141 4.15 1.49 -10.37
C TYR A 141 5.46 1.14 -11.08
N SER A 142 6.46 2.03 -11.04
CA SER A 142 7.77 1.77 -11.65
C SER A 142 8.44 0.53 -11.06
N TYR A 143 8.42 0.37 -9.74
CA TYR A 143 8.96 -0.82 -9.08
C TYR A 143 8.18 -2.10 -9.43
N PHE A 144 6.84 -2.03 -9.52
CA PHE A 144 6.03 -3.18 -9.93
C PHE A 144 6.25 -3.57 -11.39
N TYR A 145 6.53 -2.60 -12.26
CA TYR A 145 6.86 -2.85 -13.66
C TYR A 145 8.20 -3.59 -13.79
N GLU A 146 9.25 -3.13 -13.11
CA GLU A 146 10.55 -3.80 -13.09
C GLU A 146 10.44 -5.22 -12.49
N ALA A 147 9.68 -5.37 -11.40
CA ALA A 147 9.40 -6.68 -10.81
C ALA A 147 8.65 -7.61 -11.79
N PHE A 148 7.69 -7.08 -12.55
CA PHE A 148 6.95 -7.85 -13.55
C PHE A 148 7.86 -8.37 -14.67
N GLU A 149 8.70 -7.51 -15.26
CA GLU A 149 9.67 -7.93 -16.28
C GLU A 149 10.68 -8.96 -15.73
N GLY A 150 11.14 -8.75 -14.49
CA GLY A 150 12.02 -9.68 -13.79
C GLY A 150 11.38 -11.05 -13.52
N PHE A 151 10.08 -11.11 -13.21
CA PHE A 151 9.38 -12.39 -13.03
C PHE A 151 8.94 -13.05 -14.33
N ASP A 152 8.58 -12.27 -15.36
CA ASP A 152 8.17 -12.79 -16.67
C ASP A 152 9.35 -13.47 -17.39
N SER A 153 10.54 -12.88 -17.32
CA SER A 153 11.77 -13.48 -17.88
C SER A 153 12.14 -14.84 -17.27
N VAL A 154 11.68 -15.10 -16.04
CA VAL A 154 11.91 -16.35 -15.29
C VAL A 154 10.66 -17.25 -15.29
N GLU A 155 9.57 -16.83 -15.94
CA GLU A 155 8.26 -17.50 -15.96
C GLU A 155 7.73 -17.88 -14.57
N ASN A 156 7.91 -16.99 -13.59
CA ASN A 156 7.47 -17.23 -12.22
C ASN A 156 5.97 -16.89 -12.04
N PRO A 157 5.18 -17.69 -11.30
CA PRO A 157 3.78 -17.38 -11.00
C PRO A 157 3.58 -16.02 -10.29
N LYS A 158 4.61 -15.51 -9.59
CA LYS A 158 4.59 -14.18 -8.95
C LYS A 158 4.50 -13.01 -9.96
N ALA A 159 4.74 -13.25 -11.25
CA ALA A 159 4.50 -12.26 -12.31
C ALA A 159 3.04 -11.77 -12.30
N LEU A 160 2.08 -12.67 -12.08
CA LEU A 160 0.66 -12.31 -12.00
C LEU A 160 0.38 -11.38 -10.81
N THR A 161 1.00 -11.63 -9.66
CA THR A 161 0.89 -10.75 -8.48
C THR A 161 1.47 -9.37 -8.75
N ALA A 162 2.64 -9.28 -9.39
CA ALA A 162 3.25 -8.01 -9.77
C ALA A 162 2.37 -7.21 -10.75
N LEU A 163 1.80 -7.89 -11.76
CA LEU A 163 0.87 -7.30 -12.71
C LEU A 163 -0.39 -6.76 -12.01
N LYS A 164 -0.94 -7.52 -11.05
CA LYS A 164 -2.10 -7.10 -10.24
C LYS A 164 -1.82 -5.82 -9.45
N TYR A 165 -0.66 -5.70 -8.81
CA TYR A 165 -0.28 -4.48 -8.07
C TYR A 165 0.03 -3.31 -8.99
N MET A 166 0.55 -3.57 -10.18
CA MET A 166 0.75 -2.57 -11.22
C MET A 166 -0.59 -1.95 -11.67
N LEU A 167 -1.60 -2.79 -11.94
CA LEU A 167 -2.95 -2.34 -12.29
C LEU A 167 -3.58 -1.58 -11.12
N LEU A 168 -3.46 -2.09 -9.89
CA LEU A 168 -3.95 -1.41 -8.68
C LEU A 168 -3.37 0.00 -8.55
N SER A 169 -2.06 0.16 -8.76
CA SER A 169 -1.39 1.47 -8.68
C SER A 169 -1.98 2.48 -9.67
N LYS A 170 -2.30 2.04 -10.90
CA LYS A 170 -2.94 2.89 -11.91
C LYS A 170 -4.39 3.23 -11.60
N ILE A 171 -5.12 2.30 -10.97
CA ILE A 171 -6.48 2.56 -10.46
C ILE A 171 -6.43 3.61 -9.34
N MET A 172 -5.48 3.50 -8.42
CA MET A 172 -5.28 4.46 -7.33
C MET A 172 -4.84 5.85 -7.81
N LEU A 173 -4.14 5.94 -8.95
CA LEU A 173 -3.79 7.21 -9.60
C LEU A 173 -4.96 7.86 -10.38
N ASN A 174 -6.16 7.27 -10.35
CA ASN A 174 -7.33 7.73 -11.13
C ASN A 174 -7.10 7.75 -12.66
N CYS A 175 -6.26 6.85 -13.18
CA CYS A 175 -5.98 6.73 -14.63
C CYS A 175 -6.51 5.39 -15.19
N PRO A 176 -7.83 5.16 -15.24
CA PRO A 176 -8.41 3.88 -15.65
C PRO A 176 -8.20 3.55 -17.13
N ASP A 177 -7.90 4.53 -17.98
CA ASP A 177 -7.65 4.29 -19.41
C ASP A 177 -6.29 3.66 -19.66
N GLU A 178 -5.27 3.99 -18.85
CA GLU A 178 -3.97 3.32 -18.88
C GLU A 178 -4.09 1.84 -18.47
N VAL A 179 -4.99 1.52 -17.54
CA VAL A 179 -5.28 0.12 -17.15
C VAL A 179 -5.78 -0.67 -18.36
N LYS A 180 -6.68 -0.11 -19.18
CA LYS A 180 -7.19 -0.77 -20.38
C LYS A 180 -6.07 -1.00 -21.40
N GLN A 181 -5.15 -0.05 -21.55
CA GLN A 181 -3.99 -0.18 -22.44
C GLN A 181 -3.03 -1.26 -21.97
N ILE A 182 -2.72 -1.31 -20.67
CA ILE A 182 -1.85 -2.32 -20.06
C ILE A 182 -2.43 -3.73 -20.25
N VAL A 183 -3.72 -3.92 -19.95
CA VAL A 183 -4.40 -5.22 -20.10
C VAL A 183 -4.45 -5.68 -21.57
N SER A 184 -4.54 -4.73 -22.51
CA SER A 184 -4.52 -5.03 -23.95
C SER A 184 -3.11 -5.28 -24.50
N GLY A 185 -2.07 -5.08 -23.68
CA GLY A 185 -0.67 -5.30 -24.05
C GLY A 185 -0.35 -6.78 -24.23
N LYS A 186 0.56 -7.09 -25.17
CA LYS A 186 0.95 -8.48 -25.52
C LYS A 186 1.42 -9.32 -24.32
N LEU A 187 2.16 -8.71 -23.39
CA LEU A 187 2.67 -9.38 -22.19
C LEU A 187 1.57 -9.69 -21.18
N ALA A 188 0.61 -8.78 -21.01
CA ALA A 188 -0.51 -8.99 -20.09
C ALA A 188 -1.49 -10.07 -20.59
N LEU A 189 -1.62 -10.23 -21.92
CA LEU A 189 -2.45 -11.28 -22.53
C LEU A 189 -1.97 -12.70 -22.19
N LYS A 190 -0.66 -12.91 -21.96
CA LYS A 190 -0.11 -14.20 -21.51
C LYS A 190 -0.63 -14.61 -20.13
N TYR A 191 -0.92 -13.63 -19.28
CA TYR A 191 -1.38 -13.81 -17.90
C TYR A 191 -2.88 -13.58 -17.74
N ALA A 192 -3.65 -13.66 -18.83
CA ALA A 192 -5.09 -13.49 -18.80
C ALA A 192 -5.75 -14.48 -17.82
N GLY A 193 -6.57 -13.96 -16.91
CA GLY A 193 -7.24 -14.75 -15.88
C GLY A 193 -8.16 -13.89 -15.03
N GLN A 194 -8.80 -14.54 -14.04
CA GLN A 194 -9.79 -13.90 -13.17
C GLN A 194 -9.23 -12.70 -12.40
N ASP A 195 -7.95 -12.71 -12.01
CA ASP A 195 -7.31 -11.58 -11.33
C ASP A 195 -7.26 -10.30 -12.18
N ILE A 196 -6.99 -10.45 -13.49
CA ILE A 196 -6.96 -9.32 -14.41
C ILE A 196 -8.38 -8.84 -14.72
N GLU A 197 -9.33 -9.76 -14.86
CA GLU A 197 -10.74 -9.43 -15.05
C GLU A 197 -11.31 -8.65 -13.87
N ALA A 198 -10.99 -9.07 -12.64
CA ALA A 198 -11.35 -8.35 -11.42
C ALA A 198 -10.81 -6.91 -11.44
N MET A 199 -9.51 -6.72 -11.74
CA MET A 199 -8.91 -5.40 -11.82
C MET A 199 -9.49 -4.54 -12.96
N LYS A 200 -9.83 -5.15 -14.10
CA LYS A 200 -10.50 -4.47 -15.20
C LYS A 200 -11.90 -4.02 -14.81
N ALA A 201 -12.67 -4.85 -14.11
CA ALA A 201 -14.01 -4.52 -13.65
C ALA A 201 -13.97 -3.38 -12.62
N VAL A 202 -13.02 -3.43 -11.67
CA VAL A 202 -12.77 -2.33 -10.72
C VAL A 202 -12.37 -1.03 -11.44
N ALA A 203 -11.48 -1.10 -12.43
CA ALA A 203 -11.09 0.07 -13.22
C ALA A 203 -12.26 0.66 -14.02
N GLN A 204 -13.14 -0.18 -14.56
CA GLN A 204 -14.37 0.28 -15.23
C GLN A 204 -15.35 0.93 -14.26
N ALA A 205 -15.54 0.35 -13.08
CA ALA A 205 -16.39 0.93 -12.04
C ALA A 205 -15.86 2.30 -11.58
N SER A 206 -14.54 2.42 -11.41
CA SER A 206 -13.85 3.69 -11.11
C SER A 206 -14.03 4.72 -12.23
N SER A 207 -13.84 4.33 -13.49
CA SER A 207 -14.06 5.19 -14.66
C SER A 207 -15.49 5.70 -14.77
N LYS A 208 -16.49 4.84 -14.53
CA LYS A 208 -17.91 5.21 -14.53
C LYS A 208 -18.33 5.98 -13.28
N ARG A 209 -17.49 6.02 -12.24
CA ARG A 209 -17.79 6.54 -10.90
C ARG A 209 -19.04 5.90 -10.28
N SER A 210 -19.30 4.63 -10.61
CA SER A 210 -20.49 3.89 -10.13
C SER A 210 -20.12 3.06 -8.91
N LEU A 211 -20.69 3.43 -7.76
CA LEU A 211 -20.55 2.68 -6.50
C LEU A 211 -21.27 1.33 -6.53
N ALA A 212 -22.40 1.25 -7.24
CA ALA A 212 -23.16 0.01 -7.39
C ALA A 212 -22.34 -1.03 -8.15
N ASP A 213 -21.74 -0.62 -9.28
CA ASP A 213 -20.87 -1.50 -10.07
C ASP A 213 -19.69 -1.99 -9.22
N PHE A 214 -19.06 -1.10 -8.44
CA PHE A 214 -17.94 -1.45 -7.57
C PHE A 214 -18.33 -2.46 -6.47
N GLN A 215 -19.51 -2.30 -5.85
CA GLN A 215 -20.02 -3.26 -4.87
C GLN A 215 -20.31 -4.63 -5.49
N ASN A 216 -20.87 -4.66 -6.70
CA ASN A 216 -21.11 -5.91 -7.42
C ASN A 216 -19.78 -6.61 -7.75
N THR A 217 -18.76 -5.87 -8.21
CA THR A 217 -17.45 -6.45 -8.50
C THR A 217 -16.74 -6.98 -7.25
N LEU A 218 -16.93 -6.33 -6.10
CA LEU A 218 -16.39 -6.83 -4.82
C LEU A 218 -17.06 -8.14 -4.38
N GLN A 219 -18.36 -8.30 -4.66
CA GLN A 219 -19.09 -9.53 -4.36
C GLN A 219 -18.70 -10.68 -5.30
N GLU A 220 -18.56 -10.39 -6.59
CA GLU A 220 -18.21 -11.37 -7.63
C GLU A 220 -16.77 -11.87 -7.48
N PHE A 221 -15.81 -10.96 -7.28
CA PHE A 221 -14.37 -11.27 -7.21
C PHE A 221 -13.83 -11.27 -5.78
N LYS A 222 -14.64 -11.73 -4.82
CA LYS A 222 -14.29 -11.70 -3.39
C LYS A 222 -12.99 -12.46 -3.09
N GLN A 223 -12.76 -13.61 -3.72
CA GLN A 223 -11.57 -14.41 -3.48
C GLN A 223 -10.30 -13.68 -3.93
N GLN A 224 -10.32 -13.07 -5.12
CA GLN A 224 -9.18 -12.38 -5.70
C GLN A 224 -8.89 -11.06 -4.99
N LEU A 225 -9.93 -10.35 -4.53
CA LEU A 225 -9.80 -9.01 -3.94
C LEU A 225 -9.60 -9.00 -2.42
N GLU A 226 -10.25 -9.92 -1.67
CA GLU A 226 -10.14 -9.95 -0.20
C GLU A 226 -9.04 -10.84 0.35
N GLN A 227 -8.64 -11.92 -0.36
CA GLN A 227 -7.55 -12.79 0.10
C GLN A 227 -6.19 -12.08 0.04
N ASP A 228 -6.06 -11.13 -0.88
CA ASP A 228 -4.85 -10.37 -1.06
C ASP A 228 -4.80 -9.20 -0.06
N VAL A 229 -3.91 -9.33 0.92
CA VAL A 229 -3.77 -8.38 2.04
C VAL A 229 -3.47 -6.96 1.54
N ILE A 230 -2.68 -6.82 0.48
CA ILE A 230 -2.25 -5.52 -0.04
C ILE A 230 -3.40 -4.85 -0.79
N VAL A 231 -4.08 -5.61 -1.66
CA VAL A 231 -5.24 -5.09 -2.40
C VAL A 231 -6.34 -4.68 -1.42
N ARG A 232 -6.65 -5.52 -0.43
CA ARG A 232 -7.65 -5.24 0.60
C ARG A 232 -7.38 -3.92 1.34
N ALA A 233 -6.13 -3.64 1.69
CA ALA A 233 -5.75 -2.40 2.37
C ALA A 233 -6.09 -1.16 1.51
N HIS A 234 -5.84 -1.24 0.19
CA HIS A 234 -6.09 -0.13 -0.73
C HIS A 234 -7.56 -0.02 -1.18
N LEU A 235 -8.32 -1.11 -1.20
CA LEU A 235 -9.75 -1.10 -1.57
C LEU A 235 -10.59 -0.21 -0.65
N GLY A 236 -10.26 -0.13 0.64
CA GLY A 236 -10.92 0.79 1.57
C GLY A 236 -10.72 2.26 1.17
N THR A 237 -9.48 2.64 0.87
CA THR A 237 -9.14 4.00 0.42
C THR A 237 -9.74 4.31 -0.96
N LEU A 238 -9.80 3.32 -1.85
CA LEU A 238 -10.41 3.45 -3.16
C LEU A 238 -11.93 3.67 -3.04
N TYR A 239 -12.60 2.91 -2.17
CA TYR A 239 -14.03 3.10 -1.90
C TYR A 239 -14.33 4.51 -1.41
N ASP A 240 -13.54 5.02 -0.47
CA ASP A 240 -13.67 6.39 0.03
C ASP A 240 -13.48 7.42 -1.09
N THR A 241 -12.46 7.24 -1.94
CA THR A 241 -12.18 8.14 -3.06
C THR A 241 -13.29 8.13 -4.10
N MET A 242 -13.82 6.94 -4.45
CA MET A 242 -14.94 6.81 -5.39
C MET A 242 -16.23 7.41 -4.82
N LEU A 243 -16.48 7.23 -3.52
CA LEU A 243 -17.63 7.84 -2.85
C LEU A 243 -17.57 9.37 -2.88
N GLU A 244 -16.38 9.94 -2.64
CA GLU A 244 -16.17 11.37 -2.72
C GLU A 244 -16.35 11.91 -4.14
N GLN A 245 -15.78 11.24 -5.15
CA GLN A 245 -15.95 11.65 -6.54
C GLN A 245 -17.41 11.56 -7.01
N ASN A 246 -18.15 10.55 -6.57
CA ASN A 246 -19.57 10.41 -6.89
C ASN A 246 -20.40 11.49 -6.16
N LEU A 247 -20.11 11.77 -4.89
CA LEU A 247 -20.73 12.86 -4.15
C LEU A 247 -20.50 14.21 -4.83
N CYS A 248 -19.25 14.54 -5.19
CA CYS A 248 -18.93 15.77 -5.92
C CYS A 248 -19.74 15.91 -7.20
N ARG A 249 -19.87 14.85 -7.99
CA ARG A 249 -20.66 14.85 -9.23
C ARG A 249 -22.16 15.12 -8.98
N ILE A 250 -22.72 14.59 -7.90
CA ILE A 250 -24.14 14.76 -7.58
C ILE A 250 -24.41 16.17 -7.06
N ILE A 251 -23.49 16.77 -6.30
CA ILE A 251 -23.67 18.09 -5.68
C ILE A 251 -23.31 19.25 -6.62
N GLU A 252 -22.38 19.07 -7.57
CA GLU A 252 -21.88 20.12 -8.47
C GLU A 252 -22.97 20.96 -9.18
N PRO A 253 -24.09 20.38 -9.69
CA PRO A 253 -25.12 21.17 -10.35
C PRO A 253 -26.11 21.88 -9.41
N TYR A 254 -26.01 21.70 -8.08
CA TYR A 254 -27.00 22.22 -7.12
C TYR A 254 -26.37 23.16 -6.08
N SER A 255 -26.94 24.35 -5.91
CA SER A 255 -26.57 25.25 -4.80
C SER A 255 -27.21 24.84 -3.46
N ARG A 256 -28.38 24.18 -3.52
CA ARG A 256 -29.11 23.69 -2.35
C ARG A 256 -29.71 22.32 -2.69
N VAL A 257 -29.40 21.30 -1.89
CA VAL A 257 -29.84 19.92 -2.15
C VAL A 257 -30.21 19.19 -0.86
N GLU A 258 -31.33 18.50 -0.86
CA GLU A 258 -31.75 17.66 0.26
C GLU A 258 -30.86 16.43 0.39
N VAL A 259 -30.41 16.12 1.60
CA VAL A 259 -29.58 14.93 1.86
C VAL A 259 -30.36 13.64 1.59
N SER A 260 -31.69 13.68 1.73
CA SER A 260 -32.60 12.60 1.35
C SER A 260 -32.45 12.20 -0.12
N TYR A 261 -32.35 13.18 -1.02
CA TYR A 261 -32.19 12.95 -2.45
C TYR A 261 -30.82 12.33 -2.75
N ILE A 262 -29.74 12.87 -2.16
CA ILE A 262 -28.39 12.32 -2.32
C ILE A 262 -28.34 10.85 -1.85
N SER A 263 -28.96 10.56 -0.70
CA SER A 263 -29.04 9.21 -0.12
C SER A 263 -29.74 8.22 -1.06
N GLN A 264 -30.82 8.62 -1.73
CA GLN A 264 -31.53 7.80 -2.72
C GLN A 264 -30.69 7.59 -3.98
N CYS A 265 -30.01 8.63 -4.48
CA CYS A 265 -29.14 8.50 -5.66
C CYS A 265 -27.96 7.54 -5.45
N ILE A 266 -27.41 7.48 -4.22
CA ILE A 266 -26.24 6.66 -3.89
C ILE A 266 -26.63 5.28 -3.32
N ASN A 267 -27.91 5.07 -2.98
CA ASN A 267 -28.39 3.88 -2.28
C ASN A 267 -27.63 3.60 -0.96
N LEU A 268 -27.35 4.65 -0.19
CA LEU A 268 -26.72 4.56 1.13
C LEU A 268 -27.57 5.26 2.19
N PRO A 269 -27.53 4.83 3.46
CA PRO A 269 -28.32 5.45 4.52
C PRO A 269 -27.90 6.90 4.76
N LYS A 270 -28.88 7.78 5.01
CA LYS A 270 -28.68 9.23 5.22
C LYS A 270 -27.56 9.54 6.22
N SER A 271 -27.54 8.86 7.38
CA SER A 271 -26.51 9.03 8.41
C SER A 271 -25.07 8.84 7.90
N ARG A 272 -24.85 7.87 7.00
CA ARG A 272 -23.51 7.63 6.44
C ARG A 272 -23.13 8.72 5.42
N VAL A 273 -24.10 9.17 4.62
CA VAL A 273 -23.92 10.26 3.64
C VAL A 273 -23.63 11.58 4.36
N GLU A 274 -24.40 11.92 5.39
CA GLU A 274 -24.19 13.12 6.23
C GLU A 274 -22.80 13.12 6.86
N LYS A 275 -22.40 12.00 7.46
CA LYS A 275 -21.07 11.87 8.07
C LYS A 275 -19.97 12.07 7.03
N LYS A 276 -20.09 11.48 5.83
CA LYS A 276 -19.09 11.65 4.78
C LYS A 276 -19.07 13.07 4.22
N LEU A 277 -20.22 13.69 3.99
CA LEU A 277 -20.32 15.10 3.59
C LEU A 277 -19.68 16.02 4.63
N SER A 278 -19.92 15.78 5.92
CA SER A 278 -19.29 16.56 6.99
C SER A 278 -17.76 16.43 6.99
N GLN A 279 -17.24 15.23 6.71
CA GLN A 279 -15.80 15.00 6.58
C GLN A 279 -15.23 15.72 5.35
N MET A 280 -15.94 15.69 4.21
CA MET A 280 -15.50 16.39 2.99
C MET A 280 -15.46 17.92 3.14
N ILE A 281 -16.40 18.49 3.90
CA ILE A 281 -16.41 19.93 4.24
C ILE A 281 -15.22 20.26 5.15
N LEU A 282 -14.94 19.43 6.16
CA LEU A 282 -13.78 19.61 7.05
C LEU A 282 -12.45 19.48 6.30
N ASP A 283 -12.37 18.54 5.36
CA ASP A 283 -11.21 18.33 4.47
C ASP A 283 -11.07 19.44 3.40
N LYS A 284 -11.98 20.42 3.36
CA LYS A 284 -12.04 21.52 2.38
C LYS A 284 -12.07 21.05 0.92
N LYS A 285 -12.69 19.90 0.63
CA LYS A 285 -12.82 19.37 -0.74
C LYS A 285 -13.84 20.15 -1.57
N PHE A 286 -14.87 20.68 -0.92
CA PHE A 286 -15.81 21.64 -1.48
C PHE A 286 -16.28 22.59 -0.38
N HIS A 287 -16.76 23.77 -0.78
CA HIS A 287 -17.27 24.78 0.14
C HIS A 287 -18.76 24.59 0.33
N GLY A 288 -19.18 24.22 1.54
CA GLY A 288 -20.59 24.05 1.85
C GLY A 288 -20.85 23.97 3.34
N ILE A 289 -22.11 24.18 3.72
CA ILE A 289 -22.61 23.98 5.08
C ILE A 289 -23.74 22.96 5.06
N LEU A 290 -23.76 22.10 6.07
CA LEU A 290 -24.80 21.09 6.24
C LEU A 290 -25.75 21.54 7.35
N ASP A 291 -27.00 21.79 6.99
CA ASP A 291 -28.08 22.09 7.93
C ASP A 291 -28.74 20.77 8.35
N GLN A 292 -28.45 20.33 9.58
CA GLN A 292 -29.01 19.10 10.15
C GLN A 292 -30.48 19.24 10.54
N GLY A 293 -30.98 20.46 10.76
CA GLY A 293 -32.37 20.70 11.15
C GLY A 293 -33.33 20.49 9.98
N GLU A 294 -33.02 21.07 8.83
CA GLU A 294 -33.81 20.90 7.60
C GLU A 294 -33.34 19.71 6.75
N GLY A 295 -32.16 19.13 7.03
CA GLY A 295 -31.60 18.02 6.26
C GLY A 295 -31.12 18.43 4.87
N VAL A 296 -30.57 19.64 4.76
CA VAL A 296 -30.19 20.26 3.48
C VAL A 296 -28.71 20.61 3.46
N LEU A 297 -28.06 20.30 2.34
CA LEU A 297 -26.71 20.74 2.02
C LEU A 297 -26.80 22.02 1.20
N ILE A 298 -26.12 23.08 1.66
CA ILE A 298 -25.95 24.33 0.93
C ILE A 298 -24.51 24.38 0.45
N VAL A 299 -24.32 24.42 -0.86
CA VAL A 299 -23.02 24.52 -1.52
C VAL A 299 -22.79 25.98 -1.88
N PHE A 300 -21.63 26.51 -1.47
CA PHE A 300 -21.21 27.87 -1.79
C PHE A 300 -20.23 27.84 -2.96
N GLU A 301 -20.33 28.84 -3.83
CA GLU A 301 -19.25 29.14 -4.76
C GLU A 301 -18.01 29.58 -3.97
N GLU A 302 -16.84 29.22 -4.48
CA GLU A 302 -15.58 29.52 -3.84
C GLU A 302 -15.40 31.04 -3.72
N SER A 303 -15.57 31.58 -2.52
CA SER A 303 -15.38 33.00 -2.26
C SER A 303 -13.89 33.31 -2.35
N THR A 304 -13.48 34.08 -3.35
CA THR A 304 -12.12 34.61 -3.42
C THR A 304 -11.88 35.47 -2.19
N VAL A 305 -11.07 35.00 -1.26
CA VAL A 305 -10.65 35.81 -0.10
C VAL A 305 -9.86 36.98 -0.65
N ASP A 306 -10.40 38.18 -0.51
CA ASP A 306 -9.75 39.37 -1.04
C ASP A 306 -8.46 39.61 -0.24
N LYS A 307 -7.31 39.50 -0.92
CA LYS A 307 -5.97 39.69 -0.30
C LYS A 307 -5.89 41.04 0.42
N THR A 308 -6.71 42.00 -0.01
CA THR A 308 -6.85 43.32 0.59
C THR A 308 -7.29 43.26 2.06
N TYR A 309 -8.22 42.36 2.42
CA TYR A 309 -8.66 42.21 3.81
C TYR A 309 -7.60 41.57 4.70
N GLU A 310 -6.83 40.61 4.16
CA GLU A 310 -5.73 39.98 4.89
C GLU A 310 -4.62 41.01 5.18
N MET A 311 -4.26 41.82 4.18
CA MET A 311 -3.31 42.93 4.34
C MET A 311 -3.83 44.01 5.30
N ALA A 312 -5.13 44.31 5.28
CA ALA A 312 -5.73 45.25 6.23
C ALA A 312 -5.67 44.73 7.68
N LEU A 313 -5.92 43.44 7.90
CA LEU A 313 -5.79 42.82 9.23
C LEU A 313 -4.34 42.81 9.71
N GLU A 314 -3.39 42.51 8.82
CA GLU A 314 -1.96 42.52 9.15
C GLU A 314 -1.47 43.93 9.50
N THR A 315 -1.90 44.94 8.74
CA THR A 315 -1.56 46.34 9.04
C THR A 315 -2.17 46.82 10.36
N ILE A 316 -3.40 46.44 10.69
CA ILE A 316 -4.03 46.73 12.00
C ILE A 316 -3.22 46.08 13.13
N GLN A 317 -2.81 44.81 12.99
CA GLN A 317 -1.98 44.14 14.00
C GLN A 317 -0.61 44.82 14.16
N ASN A 318 0.02 45.23 13.06
CA ASN A 318 1.30 45.91 13.10
C ASN A 318 1.18 47.31 13.73
N MET A 319 0.10 48.04 13.48
CA MET A 319 -0.21 49.29 14.19
C MET A 319 -0.36 49.07 15.70
N GLY A 320 -1.05 48.01 16.13
CA GLY A 320 -1.15 47.66 17.55
C GLY A 320 0.22 47.46 18.21
N LYS A 321 1.11 46.68 17.57
CA LYS A 321 2.49 46.47 18.06
C LYS A 321 3.29 47.78 18.15
N VAL A 322 3.09 48.70 17.20
CA VAL A 322 3.74 50.03 17.22
C VAL A 322 3.24 50.88 18.38
N VAL A 323 1.94 50.86 18.67
CA VAL A 323 1.37 51.58 19.82
C VAL A 323 1.91 51.02 21.14
N ASP A 324 2.00 49.70 21.29
CA ASP A 324 2.55 49.06 22.50
C ASP A 324 4.03 49.41 22.70
N THR A 325 4.83 49.39 21.62
CA THR A 325 6.24 49.76 21.69
C THR A 325 6.46 51.25 21.99
N LEU A 326 5.58 52.13 21.50
CA LEU A 326 5.57 53.55 21.87
C LEU A 326 5.27 53.75 23.36
N TYR A 327 4.27 53.06 23.91
CA TYR A 327 3.98 53.11 25.35
C TYR A 327 5.14 52.62 26.21
N GLN A 328 5.79 51.52 25.81
CA GLN A 328 6.97 51.00 26.52
C GLN A 328 8.16 51.97 26.47
N LYS A 329 8.39 52.62 25.32
CA LYS A 329 9.45 53.62 25.20
C LYS A 329 9.15 54.88 26.00
N ALA A 330 7.91 55.36 25.98
CA ALA A 330 7.48 56.51 26.78
C ALA A 330 7.67 56.25 28.28
N LYS A 331 7.31 55.04 28.75
CA LYS A 331 7.51 54.62 30.16
C LYS A 331 8.97 54.48 30.57
N LYS A 332 9.90 54.29 29.62
CA LYS A 332 11.36 54.29 29.88
C LYS A 332 11.96 55.69 29.92
N LEU A 333 11.25 56.70 29.40
CA LEU A 333 11.69 58.10 29.34
C LEU A 333 11.16 58.95 30.50
N SER A 334 10.12 58.50 31.21
CA SER A 334 9.63 59.08 32.49
C SER A 334 10.30 58.45 33.69
#